data_AF-A0A7S0SA68-F1
#
_entry.id   AF-A0A7S0SA68-F1
#
_cell.length_a   1.000
_cell.length_b   1.000
_cell.length_c   1.000
_cell.angle_alpha   90.00
_cell.angle_beta   90.00
_cell.angle_gamma   90.00
#
_symmetry.space_group_name_H-M   'P 1'
#
loop_
_entity.id
_entity.type
_entity.pdbx_description
1 polymer ?
#
loop_
_entity_poly.entity_id
_entity_poly.type
_entity_poly.pdbx_seq_one_letter_code
_entity_poly.pdbx_strand_id
1 'polypeptide(L)'
;CNLQKFNYGKYGEGEVLPDTHMDARWIAGRLCVVSRVTGVGSENVSTMVEVSGVGILELEGAAAMRVMLALKALIPNADASHMVRVEPDLLLVDDVASLAYGGADTMRTLRAMSMPEPCVRLLLQEEPGLLLGKGGLVRLEQVRAQTEEHRANIEAICQGVSDDGWLDVNSQRWFTNFFCGYY
;
A
#
# COMPACT_ATOMS: atom_id res chain seq x y z
N CYS A 1 -36.13 -11.61 17.42
CA CYS A 1 -35.44 -11.78 16.13
C CYS A 1 -33.96 -11.99 16.42
N ASN A 2 -33.43 -13.20 16.19
CA ASN A 2 -32.00 -13.48 16.38
C ASN A 2 -31.22 -12.85 15.24
N LEU A 3 -30.53 -11.74 15.53
CA LEU A 3 -29.53 -11.16 14.64
C LEU A 3 -28.34 -12.13 14.58
N GLN A 4 -28.11 -12.66 13.39
CA GLN A 4 -26.97 -13.53 13.10
C GLN A 4 -25.69 -12.69 13.26
N LYS A 5 -24.82 -13.07 14.19
CA LYS A 5 -23.54 -12.38 14.44
C LYS A 5 -22.60 -12.70 13.26
N PHE A 6 -22.23 -11.68 12.48
CA PHE A 6 -21.28 -11.84 11.38
C PHE A 6 -19.85 -11.60 11.90
N ASN A 7 -19.01 -12.64 11.81
CA ASN A 7 -17.60 -12.58 12.14
C ASN A 7 -16.82 -12.07 10.92
N TYR A 8 -16.33 -10.83 10.98
CA TYR A 8 -15.35 -10.31 10.03
C TYR A 8 -13.96 -10.42 10.67
N GLY A 9 -13.45 -11.66 10.74
CA GLY A 9 -12.08 -11.95 11.18
C GLY A 9 -11.27 -12.48 10.01
N LYS A 10 -10.04 -11.97 9.86
CA LYS A 10 -9.02 -12.57 8.99
C LYS A 10 -8.69 -13.95 9.59
N TYR A 11 -9.06 -15.03 8.89
CA TYR A 11 -8.76 -16.42 9.28
C TYR A 11 -9.51 -17.01 10.49
N GLY A 12 -10.76 -16.61 10.76
CA GLY A 12 -11.61 -17.33 11.72
C GLY A 12 -11.24 -17.15 13.20
N GLU A 13 -10.22 -16.37 13.50
CA GLU A 13 -10.00 -15.73 14.80
C GLU A 13 -10.40 -14.27 14.66
N GLY A 14 -11.49 -13.86 15.32
CA GLY A 14 -12.00 -12.49 15.23
C GLY A 14 -12.56 -12.05 16.57
N GLU A 15 -12.17 -10.86 17.00
CA GLU A 15 -12.84 -10.16 18.09
C GLU A 15 -14.31 -9.96 17.73
N VAL A 16 -15.20 -10.23 18.70
CA VAL A 16 -16.62 -9.92 18.56
C VAL A 16 -16.75 -8.41 18.46
N LEU A 17 -17.11 -7.93 17.28
CA LEU A 17 -17.28 -6.50 17.02
C LEU A 17 -18.28 -5.89 18.01
N PRO A 18 -18.00 -4.71 18.61
CA PRO A 18 -18.95 -4.00 19.45
C PRO A 18 -20.27 -3.75 18.72
N ASP A 19 -21.41 -3.73 19.42
CA ASP A 19 -22.74 -3.58 18.81
C ASP A 19 -22.89 -2.34 17.90
N THR A 20 -22.09 -1.28 18.13
CA THR A 20 -22.01 -0.08 17.29
C THR A 20 -21.50 -0.36 15.87
N HIS A 21 -20.70 -1.41 15.69
CA HIS A 21 -20.19 -1.87 14.39
C HIS A 21 -21.23 -2.67 13.60
N MET A 22 -22.43 -2.91 14.18
CA MET A 22 -23.59 -3.46 13.47
C MET A 22 -24.58 -2.38 13.02
N ASP A 23 -24.38 -1.10 13.39
CA ASP A 23 -25.18 0.01 12.86
C ASP A 23 -24.71 0.41 11.45
N ALA A 24 -25.54 0.08 10.46
CA ALA A 24 -25.28 0.41 9.05
C ALA A 24 -25.04 1.91 8.81
N ARG A 25 -25.67 2.81 9.59
CA ARG A 25 -25.45 4.26 9.46
C ARG A 25 -24.07 4.66 9.95
N TRP A 26 -23.64 4.07 11.07
CA TRP A 26 -22.31 4.30 11.59
C TRP A 26 -21.26 3.81 10.59
N ILE A 27 -21.35 2.56 10.11
CA ILE A 27 -20.42 1.99 9.13
C ILE A 27 -20.34 2.87 7.87
N ALA A 28 -21.48 3.25 7.30
CA ALA A 28 -21.53 4.11 6.11
C ALA A 28 -20.86 5.47 6.37
N GLY A 29 -21.07 6.06 7.56
CA GLY A 29 -20.40 7.29 7.98
C GLY A 29 -18.88 7.13 8.04
N ARG A 30 -18.39 6.01 8.59
CA ARG A 30 -16.95 5.72 8.70
C ARG A 30 -16.29 5.47 7.35
N LEU A 31 -16.92 4.68 6.48
CA LEU A 31 -16.46 4.46 5.10
C LEU A 31 -16.39 5.76 4.29
N CYS A 32 -17.36 6.66 4.48
CA CYS A 32 -17.34 7.99 3.85
C CYS A 32 -16.17 8.85 4.34
N VAL A 33 -15.84 8.80 5.64
CA VAL A 33 -14.67 9.49 6.19
C VAL A 33 -13.38 8.92 5.59
N VAL A 34 -13.22 7.59 5.55
CA VAL A 34 -12.03 6.94 4.97
C VAL A 34 -11.87 7.35 3.52
N SER A 35 -12.91 7.21 2.69
CA SER A 35 -12.88 7.60 1.27
C SER A 35 -12.46 9.06 1.06
N ARG A 36 -12.99 10.00 1.87
CA ARG A 36 -12.65 11.42 1.75
C ARG A 36 -11.22 11.74 2.16
N VAL A 37 -10.71 11.08 3.20
CA VAL A 37 -9.37 11.36 3.73
C VAL A 37 -8.28 10.72 2.86
N THR A 38 -8.52 9.52 2.35
CA THR A 38 -7.54 8.79 1.53
C THR A 38 -7.65 9.11 0.04
N GLY A 39 -8.79 9.61 -0.41
CA GLY A 39 -9.10 9.79 -1.84
C GLY A 39 -9.49 8.50 -2.56
N VAL A 40 -9.58 7.37 -1.85
CA VAL A 40 -10.00 6.10 -2.43
C VAL A 40 -11.49 6.15 -2.76
N GLY A 41 -11.84 5.70 -3.97
CA GLY A 41 -13.23 5.62 -4.43
C GLY A 41 -14.10 4.81 -3.48
N SER A 42 -15.34 5.28 -3.25
CA SER A 42 -16.28 4.66 -2.31
C SER A 42 -16.61 3.19 -2.61
N GLU A 43 -16.43 2.77 -3.86
CA GLU A 43 -16.60 1.40 -4.32
C GLU A 43 -15.48 0.46 -3.84
N ASN A 44 -14.33 0.99 -3.42
CA ASN A 44 -13.17 0.20 -3.02
C ASN A 44 -12.94 0.18 -1.50
N VAL A 45 -13.55 1.11 -0.74
CA VAL A 45 -13.28 1.22 0.72
C VAL A 45 -13.84 0.05 1.52
N SER A 46 -14.88 -0.65 1.04
CA SER A 46 -15.35 -1.88 1.69
C SER A 46 -14.30 -3.00 1.59
N THR A 47 -13.64 -3.14 0.44
CA THR A 47 -12.58 -4.12 0.25
C THR A 47 -11.38 -3.83 1.14
N MET A 48 -11.08 -2.56 1.43
CA MET A 48 -10.03 -2.22 2.40
C MET A 48 -10.33 -2.79 3.80
N VAL A 49 -11.60 -2.76 4.22
CA VAL A 49 -12.04 -3.36 5.50
C VAL A 49 -11.96 -4.88 5.45
N GLU A 50 -12.24 -5.51 4.29
CA GLU A 50 -12.10 -6.96 4.14
C GLU A 50 -10.64 -7.41 4.27
N VAL A 51 -9.69 -6.63 3.75
CA VAL A 51 -8.25 -6.94 3.76
C VAL A 51 -7.60 -6.70 5.12
N SER A 52 -7.92 -5.56 5.74
CA SER A 52 -7.23 -5.07 6.96
C SER A 52 -8.08 -5.13 8.23
N GLY A 53 -9.35 -5.53 8.09
CA GLY A 53 -10.28 -5.69 9.22
C GLY A 53 -10.90 -4.37 9.70
N VAL A 54 -11.56 -4.47 10.85
CA VAL A 54 -12.37 -3.38 11.42
C VAL A 54 -11.57 -2.14 11.81
N GLY A 55 -10.26 -2.27 12.04
CA GLY A 55 -9.41 -1.13 12.41
C GLY A 55 -9.50 0.03 11.41
N ILE A 56 -9.76 -0.27 10.12
CA ILE A 56 -10.02 0.75 9.09
C ILE A 56 -11.24 1.62 9.42
N LEU A 57 -12.30 1.03 9.98
CA LEU A 57 -13.50 1.75 10.41
C LEU A 57 -13.24 2.59 11.66
N GLU A 58 -12.27 2.22 12.50
CA GLU A 58 -11.94 2.95 13.74
C GLU A 58 -10.97 4.13 13.50
N LEU A 59 -10.40 4.25 12.30
CA LEU A 59 -9.42 5.28 11.96
C LEU A 59 -9.87 6.72 12.19
N GLU A 60 -9.17 7.45 13.04
CA GLU A 60 -9.36 8.90 13.11
C GLU A 60 -8.89 9.56 11.82
N GLY A 61 -9.69 10.49 11.29
CA GLY A 61 -9.35 11.18 10.03
C GLY A 61 -8.00 11.92 10.10
N ALA A 62 -7.61 12.42 11.28
CA ALA A 62 -6.31 13.04 11.49
C ALA A 62 -5.15 12.02 11.39
N ALA A 63 -5.34 10.80 11.90
CA ALA A 63 -4.34 9.75 11.82
C ALA A 63 -4.12 9.29 10.37
N ALA A 64 -5.21 8.99 9.66
CA ALA A 64 -5.16 8.64 8.24
C ALA A 64 -4.51 9.75 7.40
N MET A 65 -4.84 11.03 7.64
CA MET A 65 -4.23 12.15 6.92
C MET A 65 -2.71 12.25 7.14
N ARG A 66 -2.22 11.98 8.37
CA ARG A 66 -0.78 11.97 8.64
C ARG A 66 -0.05 10.88 7.85
N VAL A 67 -0.64 9.68 7.76
CA VAL A 67 -0.10 8.59 6.93
C VAL A 67 -0.07 9.02 5.46
N MET A 68 -1.16 9.56 4.92
CA MET A 68 -1.24 10.00 3.53
C MET A 68 -0.17 11.07 3.21
N LEU A 69 0.07 12.01 4.11
CA LEU A 69 1.11 13.03 3.97
C LEU A 69 2.52 12.42 4.05
N ALA A 70 2.74 11.45 4.93
CA ALA A 70 4.02 10.75 5.04
C ALA A 70 4.33 9.93 3.78
N LEU A 71 3.34 9.23 3.22
CA LEU A 71 3.49 8.51 1.95
C LEU A 71 3.85 9.46 0.81
N LYS A 72 3.17 10.62 0.72
CA LYS A 72 3.51 11.66 -0.26
C LYS A 72 4.89 12.25 -0.03
N ALA A 73 5.32 12.45 1.22
CA ALA A 73 6.67 12.94 1.51
C ALA A 73 7.74 11.92 1.12
N LEU A 74 7.48 10.64 1.35
CA LEU A 74 8.38 9.54 1.02
C LEU A 74 8.47 9.31 -0.50
N ILE A 75 7.34 9.36 -1.20
CA ILE A 75 7.25 9.13 -2.65
C ILE A 75 6.42 10.25 -3.31
N PRO A 76 7.01 11.44 -3.57
CA PRO A 76 6.30 12.68 -3.97
C PRO A 76 5.33 12.59 -5.15
N ASN A 77 5.56 11.68 -6.09
CA ASN A 77 4.78 11.58 -7.31
C ASN A 77 3.90 10.34 -7.36
N ALA A 78 3.95 9.48 -6.33
CA ALA A 78 3.15 8.26 -6.28
C ALA A 78 1.70 8.56 -5.90
N ASP A 79 0.80 7.73 -6.41
CA ASP A 79 -0.60 7.77 -6.02
C ASP A 79 -0.78 7.12 -4.63
N ALA A 80 -0.68 7.94 -3.59
CA ALA A 80 -0.88 7.49 -2.22
C ALA A 80 -2.28 6.88 -1.99
N SER A 81 -3.30 7.28 -2.77
CA SER A 81 -4.65 6.71 -2.65
C SER A 81 -4.67 5.28 -3.19
N HIS A 82 -4.01 5.03 -4.32
CA HIS A 82 -3.78 3.68 -4.83
C HIS A 82 -2.98 2.85 -3.84
N MET A 83 -1.91 3.40 -3.26
CA MET A 83 -1.08 2.67 -2.31
C MET A 83 -1.87 2.16 -1.09
N VAL A 84 -2.67 3.02 -0.45
CA VAL A 84 -3.48 2.61 0.72
C VAL A 84 -4.70 1.77 0.32
N ARG A 85 -5.14 1.83 -0.94
CA ARG A 85 -6.16 0.91 -1.47
C ARG A 85 -5.58 -0.51 -1.61
N VAL A 86 -4.38 -0.62 -2.16
CA VAL A 86 -3.68 -1.90 -2.35
C VAL A 86 -3.21 -2.48 -1.01
N GLU A 87 -2.69 -1.63 -0.12
CA GLU A 87 -2.24 -2.02 1.22
C GLU A 87 -2.88 -1.13 2.30
N PRO A 88 -4.08 -1.48 2.78
CA PRO A 88 -4.77 -0.66 3.78
C PRO A 88 -4.13 -0.72 5.16
N ASP A 89 -3.29 -1.72 5.46
CA ASP A 89 -2.54 -1.80 6.72
C ASP A 89 -1.59 -0.60 6.89
N LEU A 90 -1.22 0.10 5.80
CA LEU A 90 -0.47 1.36 5.87
C LEU A 90 -1.17 2.41 6.74
N LEU A 91 -2.51 2.40 6.77
CA LEU A 91 -3.29 3.35 7.56
C LEU A 91 -3.30 2.99 9.06
N LEU A 92 -2.98 1.74 9.40
CA LEU A 92 -3.07 1.18 10.74
C LEU A 92 -1.73 1.19 11.49
N VAL A 93 -0.72 1.91 10.98
CA VAL A 93 0.56 2.04 11.66
C VAL A 93 0.43 2.88 12.93
N ASP A 94 0.94 2.36 14.05
CA ASP A 94 0.89 3.04 15.35
C ASP A 94 1.72 4.34 15.36
N ASP A 95 2.82 4.36 14.60
CA ASP A 95 3.74 5.48 14.51
C ASP A 95 4.12 5.80 13.06
N VAL A 96 3.76 7.00 12.61
CA VAL A 96 4.08 7.51 11.27
C VAL A 96 5.59 7.67 11.07
N ALA A 97 6.37 7.91 12.14
CA ALA A 97 7.83 7.97 12.03
C ALA A 97 8.42 6.61 11.64
N SER A 98 7.79 5.51 12.05
CA SER A 98 8.20 4.15 11.66
C SER A 98 7.99 3.92 10.16
N LEU A 99 6.91 4.45 9.57
CA LEU A 99 6.70 4.42 8.12
C LEU A 99 7.77 5.22 7.37
N ALA A 100 8.14 6.40 7.88
CA ALA A 100 9.19 7.22 7.27
C ALA A 100 10.57 6.53 7.33
N TYR A 101 10.93 5.96 8.48
CA TYR A 101 12.20 5.26 8.66
C TYR A 101 12.25 3.96 7.85
N GLY A 102 11.23 3.11 7.99
CA GLY A 102 11.12 1.84 7.27
C GLY A 102 11.06 2.07 5.76
N GLY A 103 10.29 3.05 5.31
CA GLY A 103 10.23 3.42 3.90
C GLY A 103 11.56 3.91 3.33
N ALA A 104 12.29 4.75 4.06
CA ALA A 104 13.62 5.19 3.64
C ALA A 104 14.62 4.02 3.55
N ASP A 105 14.53 3.07 4.47
CA ASP A 105 15.36 1.85 4.45
C ASP A 105 15.01 0.93 3.28
N THR A 106 13.73 0.72 3.00
CA THR A 106 13.26 -0.06 1.84
C THR A 106 13.76 0.58 0.54
N MET A 107 13.59 1.90 0.37
CA MET A 107 14.12 2.60 -0.81
C MET A 107 15.64 2.46 -0.94
N ARG A 108 16.38 2.61 0.16
CA ARG A 108 17.84 2.42 0.18
C ARG A 108 18.23 1.01 -0.24
N THR A 109 17.51 0.01 0.24
CA THR A 109 17.74 -1.40 -0.08
C THR A 109 17.49 -1.68 -1.57
N LEU A 110 16.39 -1.17 -2.13
CA LEU A 110 16.08 -1.32 -3.56
C LEU A 110 17.13 -0.63 -4.44
N ARG A 111 17.57 0.58 -4.07
CA ARG A 111 18.66 1.30 -4.76
C ARG A 111 19.98 0.53 -4.71
N ALA A 112 20.28 -0.13 -3.58
CA ALA A 112 21.48 -0.95 -3.45
C ALA A 112 21.46 -2.20 -4.37
N MET A 113 20.28 -2.61 -4.86
CA MET A 113 20.13 -3.64 -5.89
C MET A 113 20.38 -3.12 -7.31
N SER A 114 20.84 -1.87 -7.47
CA SER A 114 21.02 -1.18 -8.76
C SER A 114 19.71 -0.95 -9.53
N MET A 115 18.58 -0.85 -8.81
CA MET A 115 17.31 -0.48 -9.41
C MET A 115 17.24 1.05 -9.59
N PRO A 116 16.95 1.58 -10.80
CA PRO A 116 16.77 3.01 -11.04
C PRO A 116 15.58 3.59 -10.27
N GLU A 117 15.67 4.87 -9.92
CA GLU A 117 14.66 5.55 -9.08
C GLU A 117 13.22 5.45 -9.61
N PRO A 118 12.94 5.60 -10.93
CA PRO A 118 11.58 5.42 -11.46
C PRO A 118 11.01 4.01 -11.19
N CYS A 119 11.84 2.98 -11.27
CA CYS A 119 11.46 1.60 -10.98
C CYS A 119 11.24 1.37 -9.48
N VAL A 120 12.10 1.94 -8.63
CA VAL A 120 11.93 1.88 -7.16
C VAL A 120 10.58 2.47 -6.76
N ARG A 121 10.24 3.65 -7.29
CA ARG A 121 9.00 4.36 -6.97
C ARG A 121 7.78 3.61 -7.51
N LEU A 122 7.86 3.07 -8.73
CA LEU A 122 6.79 2.25 -9.28
C LEU A 122 6.59 0.96 -8.46
N LEU A 123 7.66 0.26 -8.09
CA LEU A 123 7.57 -0.94 -7.27
C LEU A 123 6.89 -0.65 -5.92
N LEU A 124 7.27 0.44 -5.26
CA LEU A 124 6.65 0.81 -3.98
C LEU A 124 5.21 1.31 -4.12
N GLN A 125 4.86 1.91 -5.25
CA GLN A 125 3.48 2.29 -5.54
C GLN A 125 2.58 1.05 -5.73
N GLU A 126 3.07 0.05 -6.44
CA GLU A 126 2.31 -1.15 -6.79
C GLU A 126 2.41 -2.27 -5.73
N GLU A 127 3.49 -2.31 -4.95
CA GLU A 127 3.68 -3.17 -3.77
C GLU A 127 3.96 -2.37 -2.48
N PRO A 128 3.00 -1.55 -2.02
CA PRO A 128 3.17 -0.73 -0.83
C PRO A 128 3.43 -1.54 0.46
N GLY A 129 3.07 -2.83 0.49
CA GLY A 129 3.39 -3.74 1.59
C GLY A 129 4.89 -3.86 1.90
N LEU A 130 5.77 -3.56 0.93
CA LEU A 130 7.22 -3.53 1.15
C LEU A 130 7.63 -2.43 2.15
N LEU A 131 6.85 -1.36 2.28
CA LEU A 131 7.07 -0.31 3.29
C LEU A 131 6.80 -0.81 4.72
N LEU A 132 5.98 -1.86 4.84
CA LEU A 132 5.65 -2.54 6.09
C LEU A 132 6.51 -3.80 6.32
N GLY A 133 7.47 -4.07 5.43
CA GLY A 133 8.30 -5.28 5.48
C GLY A 133 7.56 -6.58 5.11
N LYS A 134 6.39 -6.49 4.48
CA LYS A 134 5.65 -7.68 4.05
C LYS A 134 6.43 -8.46 3.00
N GLY A 135 6.35 -9.79 3.09
CA GLY A 135 7.17 -10.71 2.28
C GLY A 135 8.62 -10.87 2.77
N GLY A 136 9.09 -9.98 3.65
CA GLY A 136 10.39 -10.07 4.32
C GLY A 136 11.57 -10.30 3.36
N LEU A 137 12.56 -11.06 3.84
CA LEU A 137 13.77 -11.35 3.07
C LEU A 137 13.51 -12.13 1.78
N VAL A 138 12.49 -13.00 1.77
CA VAL A 138 12.17 -13.83 0.59
C VAL A 138 11.75 -12.95 -0.58
N ARG A 139 10.86 -11.98 -0.33
CA ARG A 139 10.39 -11.06 -1.36
C ARG A 139 11.53 -10.16 -1.86
N LEU A 140 12.38 -9.68 -0.96
CA LEU A 140 13.55 -8.87 -1.34
C LEU A 140 14.56 -9.65 -2.20
N GLU A 141 14.80 -10.92 -1.90
CA GLU A 141 15.67 -11.77 -2.73
C GLU A 141 15.05 -12.07 -4.11
N GLN A 142 13.72 -12.21 -4.21
CA GLN A 142 13.04 -12.30 -5.50
C GLN A 142 13.23 -11.03 -6.34
N VAL A 143 13.00 -9.86 -5.73
CA VAL A 143 13.23 -8.56 -6.40
C VAL A 143 14.68 -8.43 -6.84
N ARG A 144 15.63 -8.83 -6.00
CA ARG A 144 17.06 -8.83 -6.34
C ARG A 144 17.37 -9.74 -7.51
N ALA A 145 16.87 -10.98 -7.51
CA ALA A 145 17.07 -11.94 -8.59
C ALA A 145 16.50 -11.42 -9.91
N GLN A 146 15.28 -10.86 -9.89
CA GLN A 146 14.65 -10.25 -11.06
C GLN A 146 15.40 -9.02 -11.57
N THR A 147 15.96 -8.22 -10.65
CA THR A 147 16.77 -7.05 -11.00
C THR A 147 18.05 -7.47 -11.72
N GLU A 148 18.70 -8.55 -11.29
CA GLU A 148 19.86 -9.11 -11.97
C GLU A 148 19.49 -9.71 -13.34
N GLU A 149 18.44 -10.54 -13.39
CA GLU A 149 17.99 -11.22 -14.61
C GLU A 149 17.58 -10.22 -15.71
N HIS A 150 16.92 -9.12 -15.33
CA HIS A 150 16.37 -8.15 -16.27
C HIS A 150 17.12 -6.81 -16.29
N ARG A 151 18.37 -6.74 -15.78
CA ARG A 151 19.14 -5.50 -15.69
C ARG A 151 19.12 -4.68 -16.99
N ALA A 152 19.43 -5.31 -18.12
CA ALA A 152 19.48 -4.62 -19.42
C ALA A 152 18.13 -4.03 -19.82
N ASN A 153 17.02 -4.70 -19.48
CA ASN A 153 15.68 -4.20 -19.77
C ASN A 153 15.32 -3.03 -18.86
N ILE A 154 15.67 -3.10 -17.57
CA ILE A 154 15.46 -2.01 -16.62
C ILE A 154 16.21 -0.74 -17.06
N GLU A 155 17.47 -0.89 -17.48
CA GLU A 155 18.27 0.21 -18.01
C GLU A 155 17.64 0.81 -19.27
N ALA A 156 17.15 -0.04 -20.18
CA ALA A 156 16.52 0.40 -21.42
C ALA A 156 15.22 1.18 -21.18
N ILE A 157 14.34 0.70 -20.30
CA ILE A 157 13.06 1.38 -20.02
C ILE A 157 13.24 2.70 -19.24
N CYS A 158 14.33 2.84 -18.50
CA CYS A 158 14.65 4.05 -17.76
C CYS A 158 15.48 5.05 -18.58
N GLN A 159 15.84 4.73 -19.83
CA GLN A 159 16.72 5.57 -20.62
C GLN A 159 16.06 6.94 -20.90
N GLY A 160 16.70 8.02 -20.43
CA GLY A 160 16.20 9.39 -20.61
C GLY A 160 15.06 9.78 -19.67
N VAL A 161 14.71 8.93 -18.70
CA VAL A 161 13.75 9.24 -17.64
C VAL A 161 14.51 9.87 -16.47
N SER A 162 14.08 11.04 -16.01
CA SER A 162 14.64 11.66 -14.82
C SER A 162 14.26 10.88 -13.56
N ASP A 163 15.05 10.98 -12.50
CA ASP A 163 14.75 10.29 -11.22
C ASP A 163 13.40 10.69 -10.61
N ASP A 164 12.96 11.93 -10.88
CA ASP A 164 11.64 12.43 -10.48
C ASP A 164 10.52 12.08 -11.49
N GLY A 165 10.88 11.58 -12.67
CA GLY A 165 9.97 11.23 -13.76
C GLY A 165 9.29 9.86 -13.59
N TRP A 166 8.30 9.61 -14.45
CA TRP A 166 7.60 8.33 -14.55
C TRP A 166 7.95 7.61 -15.85
N LEU A 167 8.02 6.28 -15.76
CA LEU A 167 8.09 5.41 -16.93
C LEU A 167 6.87 5.63 -17.83
N ASP A 168 7.01 5.44 -19.13
CA ASP A 168 5.85 5.42 -20.03
C ASP A 168 4.96 4.20 -19.78
N VAL A 169 3.73 4.21 -20.31
CA VAL A 169 2.73 3.17 -20.04
C VAL A 169 3.21 1.75 -20.38
N ASN A 170 3.98 1.58 -21.46
CA ASN A 170 4.46 0.25 -21.85
C ASN A 170 5.56 -0.22 -20.91
N SER A 171 6.46 0.69 -20.53
CA SER A 171 7.52 0.44 -19.56
C SER A 171 6.97 0.12 -18.17
N GLN A 172 5.95 0.86 -17.71
CA GLN A 172 5.24 0.56 -16.46
C GLN A 172 4.63 -0.84 -16.51
N ARG A 173 3.88 -1.17 -17.58
CA ARG A 173 3.24 -2.48 -17.74
C ARG A 173 4.24 -3.62 -17.77
N TRP A 174 5.35 -3.45 -18.49
CA TRP A 174 6.42 -4.45 -18.50
C TRP A 174 6.98 -4.63 -17.09
N PHE A 175 7.32 -3.52 -16.42
CA PHE A 175 7.90 -3.58 -15.08
C PHE A 175 6.94 -4.27 -14.09
N THR A 176 5.67 -3.89 -14.05
CA THR A 176 4.70 -4.49 -13.13
C THR A 176 4.47 -5.98 -13.38
N ASN A 177 4.48 -6.44 -14.64
CA ASN A 177 4.31 -7.86 -14.95
C ASN A 177 5.44 -8.76 -14.44
N PHE A 178 6.68 -8.23 -14.41
CA PHE A 178 7.83 -8.99 -13.94
C PHE A 178 8.10 -8.77 -12.47
N PHE A 179 8.00 -7.53 -12.00
CA PHE A 179 8.42 -7.15 -10.66
C PHE A 179 7.30 -7.16 -9.64
N CYS A 180 6.02 -7.05 -10.01
CA CYS A 180 4.93 -7.02 -9.02
C CYS A 180 4.26 -8.40 -8.90
N GLY A 181 4.36 -9.02 -7.74
CA GLY A 181 3.62 -10.20 -7.33
C GLY A 181 2.20 -9.82 -6.93
N TYR A 182 1.25 -10.15 -7.80
CA TYR A 182 -0.17 -10.15 -7.43
C TYR A 182 -0.42 -11.35 -6.51
N TYR A 183 -0.20 -11.15 -5.21
CA TYR A 183 -0.58 -12.11 -4.17
C TYR A 183 -2.09 -12.16 -3.97
#